data_AF-A0A1H0K7T3-F1
#
_entry.id   AF-A0A1H0K7T3-F1
#
_cell.length_a   1.000
_cell.length_b   1.000
_cell.length_c   1.000
_cell.angle_alpha   90.00
_cell.angle_beta   90.00
_cell.angle_gamma   90.00
#
_symmetry.space_group_name_H-M   'P 1'
#
loop_
_entity.id
_entity.type
_entity.pdbx_description
1 polymer ?
#
loop_
_entity_poly.entity_id
_entity_poly.type
_entity_poly.pdbx_seq_one_letter_code
_entity_poly.pdbx_strand_id
1 'polypeptide(L)'
;MSRTWTITTDTGFSISGHLPDWAEEDPSAQGVPIERLGLMLSDINHHRGFVGCPLPVHVPDGRTGTATESVEVLHVGIDCDPYAPEPELRQPVANLCLVDDYMVPGLDPDGLARLAAALRAHADLLDGEVRAALVRARGDWADSRSYVPA
;
A
#
# COMPACT_ATOMS: atom_id res chain seq x y z
N MET A 1 -4.41 -21.35 -0.65
CA MET A 1 -5.83 -21.52 -0.26
C MET A 1 -6.39 -20.10 -0.25
N SER A 2 -7.41 -19.78 -1.04
CA SER A 2 -7.95 -18.41 -1.07
C SER A 2 -8.51 -18.05 0.32
N ARG A 3 -7.98 -17.01 0.96
CA ARG A 3 -8.55 -16.46 2.20
C ARG A 3 -9.80 -15.63 1.84
N THR A 4 -10.69 -15.45 2.81
CA THR A 4 -11.92 -14.67 2.65
C THR A 4 -12.09 -13.79 3.87
N TRP A 5 -12.42 -12.52 3.68
CA TRP A 5 -12.85 -11.65 4.76
C TRP A 5 -14.37 -11.68 4.89
N THR A 6 -14.91 -11.39 6.07
CA THR A 6 -16.36 -11.35 6.32
C THR A 6 -16.73 -10.22 7.27
N ILE A 7 -17.68 -9.38 6.84
CA ILE A 7 -18.31 -8.35 7.67
C ILE A 7 -19.73 -8.78 8.01
N THR A 8 -20.04 -8.88 9.30
CA THR A 8 -21.38 -9.16 9.82
C THR A 8 -21.93 -7.93 10.54
N THR A 9 -23.13 -7.52 10.17
CA THR A 9 -23.81 -6.35 10.71
C THR A 9 -24.57 -6.68 12.00
N ASP A 10 -24.92 -5.66 12.77
CA ASP A 10 -25.75 -5.77 13.98
C ASP A 10 -27.17 -6.32 13.71
N THR A 11 -27.65 -6.20 12.48
CA THR A 11 -28.91 -6.81 12.01
C THR A 11 -28.80 -8.29 11.63
N GLY A 12 -27.59 -8.85 11.66
CA GLY A 12 -27.29 -10.24 11.27
C GLY A 12 -27.03 -10.44 9.77
N PHE A 13 -27.15 -9.41 8.93
CA PHE A 13 -26.70 -9.47 7.53
C PHE A 13 -25.18 -9.64 7.46
N SER A 14 -24.70 -10.51 6.57
CA SER A 14 -23.26 -10.75 6.36
C SER A 14 -22.88 -10.62 4.89
N ILE A 15 -21.70 -10.06 4.64
CA ILE A 15 -21.07 -9.96 3.33
C ILE A 15 -19.60 -10.42 3.43
N SER A 16 -19.13 -11.08 2.39
CA SER A 16 -17.76 -11.62 2.33
C SER A 16 -17.13 -11.31 0.99
N GLY A 17 -15.80 -11.29 0.95
CA GLY A 17 -15.03 -11.10 -0.28
C GLY A 17 -13.67 -11.78 -0.21
N HIS A 18 -12.99 -11.83 -1.36
CA HIS A 18 -11.64 -12.39 -1.45
C HIS A 18 -10.68 -11.61 -0.56
N LEU A 19 -9.91 -12.31 0.26
CA LEU A 19 -8.79 -11.74 1.01
C LEU A 19 -7.51 -12.28 0.37
N PRO A 20 -6.76 -11.46 -0.37
CA PRO A 20 -5.54 -11.93 -0.99
C PRO A 20 -4.50 -12.40 0.04
N ASP A 21 -3.73 -13.43 -0.29
CA ASP A 21 -2.68 -13.96 0.60
C ASP A 21 -1.58 -12.93 0.89
N TRP A 22 -1.41 -11.95 -0.01
CA TRP A 22 -0.46 -10.86 0.13
C TRP A 22 -0.97 -9.70 0.97
N ALA A 23 -2.28 -9.62 1.25
CA ALA A 23 -2.85 -8.55 2.07
C ALA A 23 -2.39 -8.69 3.53
N GLU A 24 -1.86 -7.60 4.07
CA GLU A 24 -1.35 -7.53 5.45
C GLU A 24 -2.48 -7.51 6.48
N GLU A 25 -3.61 -6.91 6.12
CA GLU A 25 -4.76 -6.73 7.01
C GLU A 25 -5.99 -7.53 6.55
N ASP A 26 -6.75 -8.04 7.52
CA ASP A 26 -8.05 -8.67 7.31
C ASP A 26 -9.15 -7.68 7.73
N PRO A 27 -9.99 -7.20 6.79
CA PRO A 27 -11.05 -6.23 7.10
C PRO A 27 -12.29 -6.88 7.76
N SER A 28 -12.23 -8.16 8.14
CA SER A 28 -13.34 -8.85 8.80
C SER A 28 -13.78 -8.14 10.08
N ALA A 29 -15.08 -7.95 10.23
CA ALA A 29 -15.67 -7.24 11.36
C ALA A 29 -17.03 -7.83 11.75
N GLN A 30 -17.42 -7.62 13.01
CA GLN A 30 -18.68 -8.12 13.58
C GLN A 30 -19.42 -6.97 14.27
N GLY A 31 -20.76 -7.02 14.27
CA GLY A 31 -21.60 -6.01 14.91
C GLY A 31 -21.49 -4.62 14.26
N VAL A 32 -21.17 -4.58 12.97
CA VAL A 32 -21.11 -3.31 12.22
C VAL A 32 -22.54 -2.77 12.05
N PRO A 33 -22.83 -1.51 12.44
CA PRO A 33 -24.15 -0.94 12.16
C PRO A 33 -24.45 -0.97 10.66
N ILE A 34 -25.64 -1.43 10.27
CA ILE A 34 -26.00 -1.63 8.85
C ILE A 34 -25.81 -0.35 8.01
N GLU A 35 -26.04 0.83 8.59
CA GLU A 35 -25.83 2.12 7.95
C GLU A 35 -24.35 2.47 7.69
N ARG A 36 -23.42 1.84 8.43
CA ARG A 36 -21.97 2.00 8.22
C ARG A 36 -21.40 0.99 7.24
N LEU A 37 -22.16 -0.02 6.83
CA LEU A 37 -21.67 -1.07 5.95
C LEU A 37 -21.10 -0.52 4.64
N GLY A 38 -21.79 0.43 4.00
CA GLY A 38 -21.31 1.04 2.76
C GLY A 38 -19.97 1.75 2.91
N LEU A 39 -19.78 2.49 4.01
CA LEU A 39 -18.52 3.16 4.35
C LEU A 39 -17.41 2.14 4.63
N MET A 40 -17.71 1.11 5.42
CA MET A 40 -16.74 0.04 5.70
C MET A 40 -16.27 -0.64 4.40
N LEU A 41 -17.18 -0.92 3.47
CA LEU A 41 -16.81 -1.50 2.17
C LEU A 41 -15.96 -0.54 1.34
N SER A 42 -16.26 0.76 1.31
CA SER A 42 -15.43 1.74 0.58
C SER A 42 -14.04 1.91 1.19
N ASP A 43 -13.89 1.65 2.48
CA ASP A 43 -12.61 1.74 3.20
C ASP A 43 -11.77 0.45 3.10
N ILE A 44 -12.28 -0.62 2.48
CA ILE A 44 -11.47 -1.83 2.24
C ILE A 44 -10.39 -1.51 1.22
N ASN A 45 -9.15 -1.50 1.71
CA ASN A 45 -7.92 -1.52 0.95
C ASN A 45 -7.15 -2.80 1.31
N HIS A 46 -6.82 -3.60 0.31
CA HIS A 46 -5.84 -4.66 0.48
C HIS A 46 -4.45 -4.08 0.21
N HIS A 47 -3.65 -3.96 1.27
CA HIS A 47 -2.31 -3.39 1.23
C HIS A 47 -1.22 -4.44 1.45
N ARG A 48 -0.07 -4.22 0.81
CA ARG A 48 1.21 -4.79 1.20
C ARG A 48 2.33 -3.77 1.02
N GLY A 49 3.06 -3.49 2.08
CA GLY A 49 4.18 -2.56 2.08
C GLY A 49 5.49 -3.22 1.66
N PHE A 50 6.38 -2.42 1.08
CA PHE A 50 7.78 -2.78 0.86
C PHE A 50 8.65 -1.68 1.46
N VAL A 51 9.54 -2.09 2.38
CA VAL A 51 10.44 -1.18 3.08
C VAL A 51 11.34 -0.48 2.06
N GLY A 52 11.27 0.85 2.05
CA GLY A 52 12.08 1.69 1.17
C GLY A 52 13.51 1.86 1.68
N CYS A 53 14.27 2.75 1.03
CA CYS A 53 15.57 3.17 1.54
C CYS A 53 15.39 4.38 2.46
N PRO A 54 15.75 4.29 3.76
CA PRO A 54 15.72 5.45 4.63
C PRO A 54 16.80 6.45 4.21
N LEU A 55 16.42 7.72 4.08
CA LEU A 55 17.34 8.81 3.77
C LEU A 55 17.20 9.94 4.79
N PRO A 56 18.31 10.62 5.14
CA PRO A 56 18.23 11.83 5.94
C PRO A 56 17.61 12.96 5.10
N VAL A 57 16.49 13.50 5.54
CA VAL A 57 15.78 14.60 4.90
C VAL A 57 15.62 15.76 5.88
N HIS A 58 15.60 16.99 5.38
CA HIS A 58 15.28 18.14 6.21
C HIS A 58 13.77 18.37 6.22
N VAL A 59 13.20 18.39 7.41
CA VAL A 59 11.77 18.61 7.66
C VAL A 59 11.57 20.04 8.17
N PRO A 60 10.57 20.78 7.66
CA PRO A 60 10.18 22.06 8.22
C PRO A 60 9.67 21.90 9.66
N ASP A 61 10.55 22.14 10.62
CA ASP A 61 10.22 22.27 12.04
C ASP A 61 9.81 23.74 12.26
N GLY A 62 8.50 23.97 12.49
CA GLY A 62 7.92 25.30 12.70
C GLY A 62 8.37 26.02 13.99
N ARG A 63 9.37 25.51 14.73
CA ARG A 63 9.89 26.07 15.98
C ARG A 63 11.36 26.48 15.91
N THR A 64 12.20 25.79 15.12
CA THR A 64 13.66 25.98 15.15
C THR A 64 14.33 26.17 13.79
N GLY A 65 13.61 25.98 12.68
CA GLY A 65 14.04 26.40 11.35
C GLY A 65 14.48 25.29 10.39
N THR A 66 14.71 24.05 10.83
CA THR A 66 14.70 22.79 10.05
C THR A 66 15.26 21.67 10.93
N ALA A 67 14.61 20.51 10.99
CA ALA A 67 15.14 19.30 11.63
C ALA A 67 15.62 18.30 10.57
N THR A 68 16.67 17.53 10.85
CA THR A 68 17.07 16.38 10.00
C THR A 68 16.45 15.12 10.57
N GLU A 69 15.59 14.47 9.80
CA GLU A 69 14.96 13.19 10.18
C GLU A 69 15.28 12.11 9.14
N SER A 70 15.32 10.85 9.59
CA SER A 70 15.45 9.71 8.69
C SER A 70 14.06 9.28 8.24
N VAL A 71 13.74 9.55 6.98
CA VAL A 71 12.43 9.23 6.38
C VAL A 71 12.64 8.19 5.29
N GLU A 72 11.72 7.23 5.18
CA GLU A 72 11.64 6.37 4.00
C GLU A 72 11.21 7.22 2.80
N VAL A 73 12.16 7.50 1.92
CA VAL A 73 11.88 8.21 0.68
C VAL A 73 11.57 7.16 -0.38
N LEU A 74 10.49 7.38 -1.14
CA LEU A 74 9.98 6.43 -2.15
C LEU A 74 9.44 5.13 -1.51
N HIS A 75 8.65 5.23 -0.43
CA HIS A 75 7.92 4.05 0.06
C HIS A 75 7.01 3.49 -1.04
N VAL A 76 7.01 2.18 -1.22
CA VAL A 76 6.22 1.51 -2.26
C VAL A 76 5.31 0.46 -1.64
N GLY A 77 4.04 0.49 -2.04
CA GLY A 77 3.02 -0.46 -1.64
C GLY A 77 2.36 -1.10 -2.85
N ILE A 78 1.82 -2.30 -2.68
CA ILE A 78 0.79 -2.85 -3.57
C ILE A 78 -0.55 -2.64 -2.88
N ASP A 79 -1.46 -1.99 -3.58
CA ASP A 79 -2.79 -1.65 -3.10
C ASP A 79 -3.86 -2.20 -4.04
N CYS A 80 -5.00 -2.55 -3.49
CA CYS A 80 -6.21 -2.84 -4.26
C CYS A 80 -7.43 -2.39 -3.46
N ASP A 81 -8.21 -1.49 -4.04
CA ASP A 81 -9.43 -0.93 -3.47
C ASP A 81 -10.64 -1.51 -4.20
N PRO A 82 -11.23 -2.63 -3.75
CA PRO A 82 -12.19 -3.39 -4.56
C PRO A 82 -13.48 -2.58 -4.86
N TYR A 83 -13.74 -1.57 -4.04
CA TYR A 83 -14.92 -0.72 -4.07
C TYR A 83 -14.63 0.73 -4.51
N ALA A 84 -13.40 1.05 -4.95
CA ALA A 84 -13.05 2.39 -5.43
C ALA A 84 -13.97 2.84 -6.58
N PRO A 85 -14.30 4.14 -6.69
CA PRO A 85 -15.05 4.65 -7.83
C PRO A 85 -14.31 4.45 -9.16
N GLU A 86 -12.99 4.60 -9.15
CA GLU A 86 -12.09 4.40 -10.28
C GLU A 86 -11.86 2.90 -10.56
N PRO A 87 -12.29 2.37 -11.72
CA PRO A 87 -12.15 0.95 -12.04
C PRO A 87 -10.71 0.41 -12.03
N GLU A 88 -9.73 1.27 -12.33
CA GLU A 88 -8.31 0.95 -12.36
C GLU A 88 -7.72 0.65 -10.98
N LEU A 89 -8.32 1.17 -9.90
CA LEU A 89 -7.92 0.92 -8.51
C LEU A 89 -8.53 -0.36 -7.94
N ARG A 90 -9.56 -0.92 -8.59
CA ARG A 90 -10.23 -2.19 -8.22
C ARG A 90 -9.43 -3.44 -8.58
N GLN A 91 -8.16 -3.27 -8.89
CA GLN A 91 -7.21 -4.33 -9.19
C GLN A 91 -5.88 -3.96 -8.55
N PRO A 92 -5.02 -4.95 -8.21
CA PRO A 92 -3.73 -4.65 -7.63
C PRO A 92 -2.89 -3.73 -8.52
N VAL A 93 -2.45 -2.63 -7.91
CA VAL A 93 -1.55 -1.61 -8.47
C VAL A 93 -0.41 -1.36 -7.51
N ALA A 94 0.73 -0.91 -8.01
CA ALA A 94 1.82 -0.45 -7.16
C ALA A 94 1.75 1.07 -7.04
N ASN A 95 1.75 1.58 -5.82
CA ASN A 95 1.80 3.01 -5.52
C ASN A 95 3.17 3.37 -4.95
N LEU A 96 3.75 4.47 -5.44
CA LEU A 96 4.98 5.04 -4.89
C LEU A 96 4.65 6.37 -4.20
N CYS A 97 4.97 6.45 -2.92
CA CYS A 97 4.86 7.70 -2.17
C CYS A 97 6.11 8.56 -2.46
N LEU A 98 5.92 9.60 -3.27
CA LEU A 98 6.91 10.65 -3.41
C LEU A 98 6.73 11.60 -2.22
N VAL A 99 7.79 11.83 -1.45
CA VAL A 99 7.74 12.77 -0.34
C VAL A 99 7.86 14.19 -0.91
N ASP A 100 6.75 14.70 -1.44
CA ASP A 100 6.63 16.10 -1.87
C ASP A 100 6.82 16.98 -0.61
N ASP A 101 7.54 18.10 -0.73
CA ASP A 101 7.98 19.03 0.34
C ASP A 101 9.31 18.75 1.06
N TYR A 102 10.03 17.66 0.78
CA TYR A 102 11.31 17.36 1.44
C TYR A 102 12.50 17.63 0.53
N MET A 103 13.45 18.43 1.03
CA MET A 103 14.73 18.66 0.36
C MET A 103 15.84 17.94 1.11
N VAL A 104 16.81 17.41 0.37
CA VAL A 104 18.11 16.96 0.90
C VAL A 104 19.16 18.05 0.60
N PRO A 105 19.26 19.12 1.41
CA PRO A 105 20.24 20.17 1.22
C PRO A 105 21.67 19.70 1.54
N GLY A 106 22.66 20.43 1.03
CA GLY A 106 24.05 20.29 1.49
C GLY A 106 24.74 18.98 1.11
N LEU A 107 24.31 18.33 0.01
CA LEU A 107 25.00 17.14 -0.50
C LEU A 107 26.42 17.49 -0.97
N ASP A 108 27.41 17.07 -0.19
CA ASP A 108 28.79 16.95 -0.64
C ASP A 108 28.94 15.78 -1.65
N PRO A 109 30.10 15.60 -2.30
CA PRO A 109 30.29 14.53 -3.28
C PRO A 109 29.98 13.13 -2.73
N ASP A 110 30.33 12.85 -1.47
CA ASP A 110 30.09 11.56 -0.84
C ASP A 110 28.60 11.37 -0.52
N GLY A 111 27.91 12.41 -0.08
CA GLY A 111 26.47 12.46 0.14
C GLY A 111 25.68 12.23 -1.15
N LEU A 112 26.10 12.88 -2.24
CA LEU A 112 25.53 12.66 -3.56
C LEU A 112 25.75 11.21 -4.03
N ALA A 113 26.95 10.65 -3.81
CA ALA A 113 27.24 9.26 -4.12
C ALA A 113 26.36 8.28 -3.33
N ARG A 114 26.13 8.53 -2.03
CA ARG A 114 25.23 7.73 -1.19
C ARG A 114 23.78 7.81 -1.66
N LEU A 115 23.27 9.01 -1.97
CA LEU A 115 21.92 9.19 -2.51
C LEU A 115 21.76 8.43 -3.84
N ALA A 116 22.73 8.55 -4.75
CA ALA A 116 22.70 7.83 -6.02
C ALA A 116 22.75 6.29 -5.82
N ALA A 117 23.48 5.80 -4.83
CA ALA A 117 23.49 4.38 -4.47
C ALA A 117 22.13 3.92 -3.92
N ALA A 118 21.51 4.70 -3.04
CA ALA A 118 20.18 4.41 -2.50
C ALA A 118 19.10 4.36 -3.59
N LEU A 119 19.12 5.31 -4.53
CA LEU A 119 18.18 5.32 -5.67
C LEU A 119 18.36 4.09 -6.58
N ARG A 120 19.59 3.62 -6.80
CA ARG A 120 19.84 2.38 -7.55
C ARG A 120 19.33 1.16 -6.80
N ALA A 121 19.62 1.05 -5.50
CA ALA A 121 19.10 -0.04 -4.68
C ALA A 121 17.56 -0.06 -4.67
N HIS A 122 16.92 1.11 -4.65
CA HIS A 122 15.47 1.19 -4.77
C HIS A 122 14.96 0.77 -6.16
N ALA A 123 15.65 1.14 -7.25
CA ALA A 123 15.32 0.64 -8.58
C ALA A 123 15.45 -0.89 -8.67
N ASP A 124 16.48 -1.46 -8.05
CA ASP A 124 16.68 -2.91 -7.99
C ASP A 124 15.55 -3.60 -7.18
N LEU A 125 15.09 -3.00 -6.07
CA LEU A 125 13.92 -3.47 -5.30
C LEU A 125 12.65 -3.47 -6.17
N LEU A 126 12.41 -2.38 -6.92
CA LEU A 126 11.23 -2.25 -7.77
C LEU A 126 11.19 -3.33 -8.85
N ASP A 127 12.31 -3.58 -9.53
CA ASP A 127 12.37 -4.58 -10.61
C ASP A 127 12.43 -6.02 -10.08
N GLY A 128 13.25 -6.28 -9.07
CA GLY A 128 13.51 -7.62 -8.55
C GLY A 128 12.39 -8.18 -7.69
N GLU A 129 11.71 -7.33 -6.90
CA GLU A 129 10.76 -7.79 -5.89
C GLU A 129 9.35 -7.26 -6.14
N VAL A 130 9.17 -5.94 -6.20
CA VAL A 130 7.84 -5.32 -6.24
C VAL A 130 7.11 -5.70 -7.52
N ARG A 131 7.78 -5.62 -8.67
CA ARG A 131 7.21 -6.02 -9.96
C ARG A 131 6.76 -7.48 -9.96
N ALA A 132 7.58 -8.39 -9.45
CA ALA A 132 7.25 -9.81 -9.38
C ALA A 132 6.10 -10.08 -8.39
N ALA A 133 6.04 -9.35 -7.27
CA ALA A 133 4.92 -9.41 -6.34
C ALA A 133 3.62 -8.88 -6.97
N LEU A 134 3.67 -7.76 -7.69
CA LEU A 134 2.53 -7.18 -8.38
C LEU A 134 1.95 -8.12 -9.44
N VAL A 135 2.80 -8.75 -10.25
CA VAL A 135 2.35 -9.75 -11.25
C VAL A 135 1.60 -10.89 -10.58
N ARG A 136 2.13 -11.42 -9.46
CA ARG A 136 1.46 -12.47 -8.69
C ARG A 136 0.14 -12.01 -8.08
N ALA A 137 0.11 -10.81 -7.49
CA ALA A 137 -1.09 -10.23 -6.91
C ALA A 137 -2.20 -10.06 -7.96
N ARG A 138 -1.86 -9.59 -9.16
CA ARG A 138 -2.82 -9.46 -10.27
C ARG A 138 -3.32 -10.81 -10.78
N GLY A 139 -2.47 -11.84 -10.79
CA GLY A 139 -2.88 -13.22 -11.11
C GLY A 139 -3.91 -13.75 -10.11
N ASP A 140 -3.58 -13.68 -8.81
CA ASP A 140 -4.48 -14.07 -7.72
C ASP A 140 -5.83 -13.34 -7.77
N TRP A 141 -5.80 -12.03 -8.02
CA TRP A 141 -7.01 -11.21 -8.13
C TRP A 141 -7.88 -11.56 -9.35
N ALA A 142 -7.26 -11.90 -10.49
CA ALA A 142 -8.00 -12.31 -11.68
C ALA A 142 -8.67 -13.68 -11.49
N ASP A 143 -7.98 -14.61 -10.82
CA ASP A 143 -8.50 -15.93 -10.52
C ASP A 143 -9.69 -15.86 -9.55
N SER A 144 -9.64 -14.99 -8.53
CA SER A 144 -10.72 -14.81 -7.56
C SER A 144 -12.00 -14.21 -8.18
N ARG A 145 -11.87 -13.34 -9.18
CA ARG A 145 -13.01 -12.78 -9.92
C ARG A 145 -13.62 -13.73 -10.94
N SER A 146 -12.84 -14.71 -11.40
CA SER A 146 -13.30 -15.76 -12.31
C SER A 146 -13.98 -16.91 -11.58
N TYR A 147 -13.83 -16.97 -10.25
CA TYR A 147 -14.47 -17.94 -9.39
C TYR A 147 -15.97 -17.66 -9.25
N VAL A 148 -16.79 -18.44 -9.96
CA VAL A 148 -18.23 -18.55 -9.69
C VAL A 148 -18.40 -19.76 -8.76
N PRO A 149 -18.81 -19.58 -7.50
CA PRO A 149 -19.12 -20.71 -6.64
C PRO A 149 -20.28 -21.51 -7.26
N ALA A 150 -20.09 -22.82 -7.40
CA ALA A 150 -21.14 -23.76 -7.82
C ALA A 150 -22.21 -23.94 -6.74
#